data_AF-A0A0M5IGN8-F1
#
_entry.id   AF-A0A0M5IGN8-F1
#
_cell.length_a   1.000
_cell.length_b   1.000
_cell.length_c   1.000
_cell.angle_alpha   90.00
_cell.angle_beta   90.00
_cell.angle_gamma   90.00
#
_symmetry.space_group_name_H-M   'P 1'
#
loop_
_entity.id
_entity.type
_entity.pdbx_description
1 polymer ?
#
loop_
_entity_poly.entity_id
_entity_poly.type
_entity_poly.pdbx_seq_one_letter_code
_entity_poly.pdbx_strand_id
1 'polypeptide(L)'
;MQYLSTLACADTRDSRGAGIAIDAQGLNLFASNRSGAGDHLPPGPGNDSIARFSIQEDGLLNIKDIVEVTGQRPRFIGFNTQDELIVALEKSAQIHMISMGSSPVESSTDSHREQVLAEIESPVCVIFRDL
;
A
#
# COMPACT_ATOMS: atom_id res chain seq x y z
N MET A 1 3.50 13.76 -15.31
CA MET A 1 3.00 12.45 -14.85
C MET A 1 4.06 11.88 -13.93
N GLN A 2 3.81 11.83 -12.63
CA GLN A 2 4.77 11.33 -11.64
C GLN A 2 4.39 9.89 -11.31
N TYR A 3 5.25 8.95 -11.68
CA TYR A 3 5.14 7.58 -11.25
C TYR A 3 5.85 7.48 -9.90
N LEU A 4 5.08 7.40 -8.82
CA LEU A 4 5.60 7.03 -7.51
C LEU A 4 5.85 5.52 -7.53
N SER A 5 7.00 5.12 -8.09
CA SER A 5 7.49 3.77 -7.85
C SER A 5 7.94 3.69 -6.40
N THR A 6 7.52 2.64 -5.70
CA THR A 6 8.01 2.33 -4.36
C THR A 6 9.37 1.62 -4.40
N LEU A 7 9.96 1.44 -5.59
CA LEU A 7 11.25 0.79 -5.79
C LEU A 7 12.37 1.82 -5.95
N ALA A 8 13.61 1.38 -5.73
CA ALA A 8 14.79 2.23 -5.89
C ALA A 8 14.90 2.77 -7.33
N CYS A 9 15.52 3.95 -7.49
CA CYS A 9 15.71 4.58 -8.81
C CYS A 9 16.57 3.76 -9.81
N ALA A 10 17.26 2.72 -9.33
CA ALA A 10 18.02 1.78 -10.13
C ALA A 10 17.25 0.48 -10.48
N ASP A 11 16.03 0.31 -9.96
CA ASP A 11 15.25 -0.90 -10.22
C ASP A 11 14.62 -0.84 -11.62
N THR A 12 15.10 -1.70 -12.51
CA THR A 12 14.62 -1.81 -13.90
C THR A 12 13.62 -2.95 -14.09
N ARG A 13 13.14 -3.58 -13.00
CA ARG A 13 12.13 -4.64 -13.06
C ARG A 13 10.73 -4.01 -13.22
N ASP A 14 9.76 -4.80 -13.65
CA ASP A 14 8.36 -4.36 -13.73
C ASP A 14 7.80 -4.03 -12.34
N SER A 15 7.73 -2.73 -12.05
CA SER A 15 7.02 -2.12 -10.92
C SER A 15 5.72 -1.52 -11.42
N ARG A 16 4.62 -1.82 -10.73
CA ARG A 16 3.31 -1.30 -11.10
C ARG A 16 2.64 -0.67 -9.89
N GLY A 17 2.85 0.63 -9.72
CA GLY A 17 2.07 1.44 -8.80
C GLY A 17 0.57 1.31 -9.10
N ALA A 18 -0.25 1.22 -8.06
CA ALA A 18 -1.69 1.04 -8.21
C ALA A 18 -2.48 2.10 -7.45
N GLY A 19 -2.57 1.98 -6.13
CA GLY A 19 -3.32 2.89 -5.27
C GLY A 19 -2.43 3.93 -4.61
N ILE A 20 -3.01 5.08 -4.32
CA ILE A 20 -2.39 6.17 -3.55
C ILE A 20 -3.41 6.68 -2.53
N ALA A 21 -2.96 6.90 -1.30
CA ALA A 21 -3.78 7.47 -0.23
C ALA A 21 -2.95 8.43 0.61
N ILE A 22 -3.62 9.39 1.26
CA ILE A 22 -3.01 10.31 2.22
C ILE A 22 -3.76 10.11 3.54
N ASP A 23 -3.04 10.11 4.66
CA ASP A 23 -3.66 10.02 5.99
C ASP A 23 -4.55 11.23 6.30
N ALA A 24 -5.38 11.11 7.34
CA ALA A 24 -6.33 12.18 7.69
C ALA A 24 -5.63 13.50 8.09
N GLN A 25 -4.37 13.46 8.52
CA GLN A 25 -3.62 14.65 8.92
C GLN A 25 -2.89 15.32 7.74
N GLY A 26 -2.83 14.69 6.57
CA GLY A 26 -2.13 15.21 5.41
C GLY A 26 -0.60 15.18 5.54
N LEU A 27 -0.07 14.33 6.43
CA LEU A 27 1.36 14.28 6.76
C LEU A 27 2.07 13.11 6.11
N ASN A 28 1.34 12.03 5.79
CA ASN A 28 1.93 10.87 5.14
C ASN A 28 1.14 10.45 3.90
N LEU A 29 1.88 10.09 2.86
CA LEU A 29 1.38 9.51 1.62
C LEU A 29 1.72 8.02 1.58
N PHE A 30 0.77 7.22 1.15
CA PHE A 30 0.88 5.78 1.01
C PHE A 30 0.70 5.43 -0.46
N ALA A 31 1.56 4.56 -0.99
CA ALA A 31 1.47 4.08 -2.36
C ALA A 31 1.60 2.56 -2.39
N SER A 32 0.65 1.88 -3.03
CA SER A 32 0.73 0.43 -3.23
C SER A 32 1.48 0.08 -4.50
N ASN A 33 2.25 -0.99 -4.44
CA ASN A 33 3.04 -1.49 -5.56
C ASN A 33 2.80 -2.98 -5.75
N ARG A 34 2.66 -3.35 -7.02
CA ARG A 34 2.45 -4.72 -7.47
C ARG A 34 3.72 -5.19 -8.18
N SER A 35 4.25 -6.32 -7.73
CA SER A 35 5.44 -6.98 -8.27
C SER A 35 5.12 -7.81 -9.52
N GLY A 36 5.96 -7.77 -10.54
CA GLY A 36 5.87 -8.68 -11.69
C GLY A 36 4.99 -8.23 -12.84
N ALA A 37 5.14 -8.94 -13.95
CA ALA A 37 4.75 -8.51 -15.28
C ALA A 37 3.24 -8.67 -15.56
N GLY A 38 2.46 -7.60 -15.53
CA GLY A 38 1.06 -7.66 -15.99
C GLY A 38 0.10 -8.44 -15.07
N ASP A 39 -1.21 -8.32 -15.34
CA ASP A 39 -2.27 -8.89 -14.49
C ASP A 39 -2.49 -10.40 -14.69
N HIS A 40 -1.90 -10.98 -15.75
CA HIS A 40 -2.06 -12.38 -16.12
C HIS A 40 -0.82 -13.25 -15.88
N LEU A 41 0.31 -12.68 -15.44
CA LEU A 41 1.52 -13.44 -15.12
C LEU A 41 1.65 -13.61 -13.60
N PRO A 42 2.39 -14.65 -13.15
CA PRO A 42 2.69 -14.84 -11.74
C PRO A 42 3.28 -13.56 -11.09
N PRO A 43 3.18 -13.44 -9.75
CA PRO A 43 3.83 -12.35 -9.01
C PRO A 43 5.31 -12.24 -9.39
N GLY A 44 5.85 -11.03 -9.27
CA GLY A 44 7.26 -10.79 -9.50
C GLY A 44 8.13 -11.50 -8.46
N PRO A 45 9.46 -11.47 -8.62
CA PRO A 45 10.38 -12.06 -7.64
C PRO A 45 10.41 -11.31 -6.29
N GLY A 46 9.76 -10.14 -6.18
CA GLY A 46 9.63 -9.39 -4.92
C GLY A 46 8.20 -9.44 -4.40
N ASN A 47 8.01 -9.15 -3.12
CA ASN A 47 6.68 -9.10 -2.53
C ASN A 47 5.93 -7.84 -2.97
N ASP A 48 4.60 -7.92 -2.99
CA ASP A 48 3.77 -6.74 -3.14
C ASP A 48 3.86 -5.90 -1.87
N SER A 49 3.81 -4.59 -2.01
CA SER A 49 4.20 -3.69 -0.93
C SER A 49 3.37 -2.42 -0.88
N ILE A 50 3.42 -1.74 0.26
CA ILE A 50 2.94 -0.38 0.45
C ILE A 50 4.11 0.45 0.98
N ALA A 51 4.46 1.53 0.28
CA ALA A 51 5.43 2.49 0.78
C ALA A 51 4.74 3.64 1.49
N ARG A 52 5.29 4.04 2.64
CA ARG A 52 4.93 5.27 3.36
C ARG A 52 5.96 6.35 3.08
N PHE A 53 5.48 7.54 2.78
CA PHE A 53 6.29 8.74 2.60
C PHE A 53 5.81 9.81 3.57
N SER A 54 6.72 10.56 4.20
CA SER A 54 6.36 11.85 4.80
C SER A 54 6.28 12.92 3.72
N ILE A 55 5.26 13.77 3.84
CA ILE A 55 5.08 14.96 3.02
C ILE A 55 5.81 16.13 3.70
N GLN A 56 6.76 16.73 3.00
CA GLN A 56 7.52 17.89 3.48
C GLN A 56 6.72 19.18 3.29
N GLU A 57 7.12 20.26 3.96
CA GLU A 57 6.45 21.57 3.86
C GLU A 57 6.40 22.11 2.41
N ASP A 58 7.39 21.76 1.59
CA ASP A 58 7.45 22.11 0.17
C ASP A 58 6.67 21.14 -0.74
N GLY A 59 6.00 20.14 -0.16
CA GLY A 59 5.25 19.10 -0.86
C GLY A 59 6.10 17.95 -1.41
N LEU A 60 7.41 17.96 -1.20
CA LEU A 60 8.27 16.84 -1.60
C LEU A 60 8.10 15.64 -0.66
N LEU A 61 8.41 14.45 -1.16
CA LEU A 61 8.18 13.19 -0.46
C LEU A 61 9.51 12.60 0.01
N ASN A 62 9.60 12.27 1.29
CA ASN A 62 10.70 11.47 1.85
C ASN A 62 10.17 10.09 2.21
N ILE A 63 10.83 9.04 1.71
CA ILE A 63 10.46 7.67 2.04
C ILE A 63 10.71 7.40 3.54
N LYS A 64 9.71 6.88 4.23
CA LYS A 64 9.80 6.47 5.63
C LYS A 64 10.06 4.97 5.75
N ASP A 65 9.19 4.18 5.14
CA ASP A 65 9.21 2.73 5.23
C ASP A 65 8.49 2.09 4.03
N ILE A 66 8.75 0.80 3.83
CA ILE A 66 8.07 -0.06 2.87
C ILE A 66 7.64 -1.30 3.63
N VAL A 67 6.33 -1.57 3.65
CA VAL A 67 5.76 -2.77 4.25
C VAL A 67 5.35 -3.75 3.16
N GLU A 68 5.66 -5.02 3.36
CA GLU A 68 5.16 -6.09 2.50
C GLU A 68 3.72 -6.42 2.92
N VAL A 69 2.86 -6.70 1.95
CA VAL A 69 1.50 -7.17 2.23
C VAL A 69 1.47 -8.70 2.16
N THR A 70 0.74 -9.37 3.05
CA THR A 70 0.65 -10.84 3.02
C THR A 70 -0.19 -11.39 1.85
N GLY A 71 -0.93 -10.54 1.15
CA GLY A 71 -1.66 -10.90 -0.07
C GLY A 71 -1.03 -10.39 -1.37
N GLN A 72 -1.74 -10.61 -2.48
CA GLN A 72 -1.27 -10.30 -3.83
C GLN A 72 -2.17 -9.29 -4.52
N ARG A 73 -1.50 -8.41 -5.28
CA ARG A 73 -2.03 -7.35 -6.12
C ARG A 73 -2.86 -6.33 -5.33
N PRO A 74 -2.24 -5.51 -4.45
CA PRO A 74 -2.92 -4.42 -3.75
C PRO A 74 -3.37 -3.35 -4.76
N ARG A 75 -4.57 -3.53 -5.31
CA ARG A 75 -5.11 -2.77 -6.44
C ARG A 75 -5.70 -1.44 -6.01
N PHE A 76 -6.25 -1.43 -4.81
CA PHE A 76 -6.80 -0.25 -4.16
C PHE A 76 -6.24 -0.16 -2.74
N ILE A 77 -5.98 1.08 -2.32
CA ILE A 77 -5.76 1.43 -0.92
C ILE A 77 -6.58 2.67 -0.57
N GLY A 78 -7.04 2.76 0.68
CA GLY A 78 -7.75 3.93 1.18
C GLY A 78 -7.92 3.87 2.69
N PHE A 79 -8.03 5.02 3.33
CA PHE A 79 -8.26 5.09 4.77
C PHE A 79 -9.73 5.00 5.11
N ASN A 80 -10.06 4.26 6.16
CA ASN A 80 -11.36 4.34 6.80
C ASN A 80 -11.43 5.58 7.73
N THR A 81 -12.58 5.78 8.39
CA THR A 81 -12.79 6.92 9.30
C THR A 81 -11.99 6.84 10.61
N GLN A 82 -11.33 5.71 10.86
CA GLN A 82 -10.49 5.45 12.03
C GLN A 82 -8.99 5.54 11.71
N ASP A 83 -8.65 6.04 10.51
CA ASP A 83 -7.28 6.19 10.02
C ASP A 83 -6.54 4.85 9.85
N GLU A 84 -7.29 3.77 9.60
CA GLU A 84 -6.76 2.46 9.26
C GLU A 84 -6.71 2.27 7.75
N LEU A 85 -5.62 1.71 7.24
CA LEU A 85 -5.42 1.54 5.82
C LEU A 85 -6.14 0.29 5.33
N ILE A 86 -7.14 0.44 4.48
CA ILE A 86 -7.83 -0.65 3.81
C ILE A 86 -7.15 -0.95 2.48
N VAL A 87 -6.93 -2.23 2.20
CA VAL A 87 -6.19 -2.72 1.03
C VAL A 87 -7.03 -3.77 0.32
N ALA A 88 -7.35 -3.56 -0.95
CA ALA A 88 -8.00 -4.57 -1.79
C ALA A 88 -6.93 -5.38 -2.54
N LEU A 89 -6.83 -6.67 -2.23
CA LEU A 89 -5.85 -7.60 -2.77
C LEU A 89 -6.52 -8.44 -3.86
N GLU A 90 -6.48 -7.92 -5.08
CA GLU A 90 -7.19 -8.44 -6.25
C GLU A 90 -6.95 -9.94 -6.45
N LYS A 91 -5.68 -10.38 -6.42
CA LYS A 91 -5.34 -11.76 -6.77
C LYS A 91 -5.55 -12.74 -5.62
N SER A 92 -5.42 -12.26 -4.38
CA SER A 92 -5.69 -13.06 -3.18
C SER A 92 -7.17 -13.17 -2.83
N ALA A 93 -8.05 -12.45 -3.52
CA ALA A 93 -9.49 -12.43 -3.25
C ALA A 93 -9.81 -11.98 -1.80
N GLN A 94 -9.08 -10.98 -1.30
CA GLN A 94 -9.18 -10.53 0.08
C GLN A 94 -9.18 -9.00 0.20
N ILE A 95 -9.87 -8.49 1.21
CA ILE A 95 -9.73 -7.10 1.68
C ILE A 95 -9.07 -7.15 3.04
N HIS A 96 -7.95 -6.45 3.18
CA HIS A 96 -7.19 -6.37 4.42
C HIS A 96 -7.32 -4.98 5.04
N MET A 97 -7.13 -4.93 6.35
CA MET A 97 -6.92 -3.72 7.14
C MET A 97 -5.51 -3.76 7.70
N ILE A 98 -4.76 -2.68 7.53
CA ILE A 98 -3.40 -2.52 8.02
C ILE A 98 -3.36 -1.33 8.96
N SER A 99 -3.05 -1.61 10.24
CA SER A 99 -2.76 -0.55 11.21
C SER A 99 -1.33 -0.07 11.01
N MET A 100 -1.17 1.12 10.43
CA MET A 100 0.13 1.75 10.24
C MET A 100 0.51 2.46 11.55
N GLY A 101 1.41 1.88 12.33
CA GLY A 101 1.86 2.46 13.60
C GLY A 101 2.38 3.90 13.46
N SER A 102 2.17 4.71 14.50
CA SER A 102 2.56 6.13 14.50
C SER A 102 4.08 6.37 14.63
N SER A 103 4.90 5.34 14.81
CA SER A 103 6.30 5.52 15.23
C SER A 103 7.28 5.55 14.04
N PRO A 104 8.25 6.48 14.03
CA PRO A 104 9.44 6.37 13.20
C PRO A 104 10.38 5.32 13.83
N VAL A 105 10.53 4.22 13.12
CA VAL A 105 11.42 3.06 13.31
C VAL A 105 12.52 3.20 14.37
N GLU A 106 12.38 2.45 15.46
CA GLU A 106 13.51 1.82 16.19
C GLU A 106 13.13 0.38 16.58
N SER A 107 12.76 -0.46 15.61
CA SER A 107 12.89 -1.92 15.72
C SER A 107 12.34 -2.56 14.45
N SER A 108 13.11 -3.45 13.82
CA SER A 108 12.70 -4.28 12.68
C SER A 108 11.67 -5.37 13.03
N THR A 109 10.86 -5.14 14.07
CA THR A 109 9.80 -6.05 14.54
C THR A 109 8.53 -5.32 15.01
N ASP A 110 8.40 -4.00 14.77
CA ASP A 110 7.14 -3.32 15.06
C ASP A 110 6.11 -3.70 13.98
N SER A 111 5.41 -4.79 14.27
CA SER A 111 4.49 -5.48 13.37
C SER A 111 3.35 -4.54 12.99
N HIS A 112 3.34 -4.07 11.74
CA HIS A 112 2.09 -3.64 11.12
C HIS A 112 1.09 -4.79 11.32
N ARG A 113 -0.04 -4.48 11.96
CA ARG A 113 -1.08 -5.48 12.18
C ARG A 113 -1.94 -5.54 10.93
N GLU A 114 -1.87 -6.66 10.25
CA GLU A 114 -2.69 -6.96 9.09
C GLU A 114 -3.82 -7.89 9.51
N GLN A 115 -5.05 -7.49 9.19
CA GLN A 115 -6.26 -8.27 9.47
C GLN A 115 -7.06 -8.45 8.18
N VAL A 116 -7.48 -9.69 7.89
CA VAL A 116 -8.44 -9.96 6.82
C VAL A 116 -9.82 -9.49 7.28
N LEU A 117 -10.41 -8.54 6.54
CA LEU A 117 -11.77 -8.04 6.80
C LEU A 117 -12.83 -8.82 6.03
N ALA A 118 -12.51 -9.23 4.81
CA ALA A 118 -13.45 -9.95 3.94
C ALA A 118 -12.71 -10.79 2.89
N GLU A 119 -13.35 -11.88 2.47
CA GLU A 119 -12.99 -12.65 1.28
C GLU A 119 -13.99 -12.32 0.18
N ILE A 120 -13.50 -11.77 -0.93
CA ILE A 120 -14.30 -11.30 -2.06
C ILE A 120 -13.51 -11.62 -3.32
N GLU A 121 -14.15 -12.12 -4.37
CA GLU A 121 -13.43 -12.39 -5.62
C GLU A 121 -12.96 -11.09 -6.28
N SER A 122 -11.66 -11.03 -6.58
CA SER A 122 -11.03 -9.96 -7.38
C SER A 122 -11.39 -8.53 -6.95
N PRO A 123 -11.21 -8.13 -5.67
CA PRO A 123 -11.60 -6.81 -5.21
C PRO A 123 -10.63 -5.77 -5.76
N VAL A 124 -11.17 -4.74 -6.41
CA VAL A 124 -10.37 -3.69 -7.08
C VAL A 124 -10.68 -2.27 -6.58
N CYS A 125 -11.71 -2.10 -5.75
CA CYS A 125 -12.13 -0.82 -5.22
C CYS A 125 -12.94 -1.02 -3.93
N VAL A 126 -12.75 -0.13 -2.95
CA VAL A 126 -13.58 -0.04 -1.74
C VAL A 126 -14.03 1.40 -1.61
N ILE A 127 -15.32 1.61 -1.35
CA ILE A 127 -15.88 2.94 -1.13
C ILE A 127 -16.52 2.95 0.24
N PHE A 128 -16.07 3.86 1.11
CA PHE A 128 -16.73 4.12 2.37
C PHE A 128 -17.90 5.07 2.12
N ARG A 129 -19.03 4.77 2.75
CA ARG A 129 -20.21 5.62 2.74
C ARG A 129 -20.61 5.86 4.18
N ASP A 130 -20.73 7.13 4.55
CA ASP A 130 -21.36 7.51 5.81
C ASP A 130 -22.85 7.10 5.76
N LEU A 131 -23.29 6.38 6.80
CA LEU A 131 -24.68 5.97 6.98
C LEU A 131 -25.45 7.01 7.79
#